data_AF-A0A7R9LCT4-F1
#
_entry.id   AF-A0A7R9LCT4-F1
#
_cell.length_a   1.000
_cell.length_b   1.000
_cell.length_c   1.000
_cell.angle_alpha   90.00
_cell.angle_beta   90.00
_cell.angle_gamma   90.00
#
_symmetry.space_group_name_H-M   'P 1'
#
loop_
_entity.id
_entity.type
_entity.pdbx_description
1 polymer ?
#
loop_
_entity_poly.entity_id
_entity_poly.type
_entity_poly.pdbx_seq_one_letter_code
_entity_poly.pdbx_strand_id
1 'polypeptide(L)'
;MSIHEFLSAAIDPPSIASVRASVQLLKTIDALDSTEQLTQLGVRLLDLPIEPNYGKMLLYSILLRCVEPVLTIVSAFAYRDPFMIPSVMEKQKSLKAIKKMFCESNSFSDHIIYLNAFNRWLEIQSTNDRYAFCRHNLISNTTMTLIDGIRRQILGQLQSAGFIRHDSDDHNRNAHKWVAIKAALCAGAYPKLIHFDENLGQFWCQKDKIRFHGSSQLNSDPNTDKFVGNHSKLRKLMPTNWYIYEEMIQMGRTSYAKTMTAVSTVTVALFAGKPVAADSQQPVTDLDSQSHLQIDDWIRFDSNAQTIKIASYLKEEIHNLFARQIDSLSRVTSQRSRDIDNSVVVE
;
A
#
# COMPACT_ATOMS: atom_id res chain seq x y z
N MET A 1 -12.43 27.33 -9.83
CA MET A 1 -13.07 26.99 -8.55
C MET A 1 -12.17 25.99 -7.86
N SER A 2 -11.70 26.30 -6.65
CA SER A 2 -10.86 25.37 -5.87
C SER A 2 -11.71 24.24 -5.25
N ILE A 3 -11.06 23.14 -4.86
CA ILE A 3 -11.77 22.01 -4.20
C ILE A 3 -12.44 22.49 -2.90
N HIS A 4 -11.76 23.36 -2.15
CA HIS A 4 -12.29 23.97 -0.94
C HIS A 4 -13.53 24.82 -1.20
N GLU A 5 -13.52 25.68 -2.22
CA GLU A 5 -14.67 26.51 -2.59
C GLU A 5 -15.90 25.64 -2.91
N PHE A 6 -15.71 24.58 -3.69
CA PHE A 6 -16.79 23.67 -4.03
C PHE A 6 -17.38 22.97 -2.80
N LEU A 7 -16.53 22.39 -1.93
CA LEU A 7 -16.99 21.67 -0.73
C LEU A 7 -17.59 22.59 0.33
N SER A 8 -17.21 23.87 0.34
CA SER A 8 -17.79 24.87 1.25
C SER A 8 -19.27 25.16 0.96
N ALA A 9 -19.75 24.82 -0.24
CA ALA A 9 -21.14 25.00 -0.65
C ALA A 9 -22.03 23.78 -0.34
N ALA A 10 -21.49 22.71 0.27
CA ALA A 10 -22.28 21.56 0.68
C ALA A 10 -23.27 21.91 1.81
N ILE A 11 -24.32 21.09 1.99
CA ILE A 11 -25.31 21.26 3.06
C ILE A 11 -24.63 21.28 4.44
N ASP A 12 -23.71 20.34 4.65
CA ASP A 12 -22.85 20.25 5.83
C ASP A 12 -21.38 20.31 5.39
N PRO A 13 -20.76 21.50 5.32
CA PRO A 13 -19.39 21.64 4.85
C PRO A 13 -18.39 20.93 5.76
N PRO A 14 -17.40 20.20 5.19
CA PRO A 14 -16.32 19.61 5.97
C PRO A 14 -15.41 20.70 6.57
N SER A 15 -14.67 20.34 7.63
CA SER A 15 -13.70 21.28 8.20
C SER A 15 -12.58 21.59 7.21
N ILE A 16 -12.13 22.86 7.20
CA ILE A 16 -11.05 23.33 6.32
C ILE A 16 -9.77 22.49 6.54
N ALA A 17 -9.49 22.12 7.78
CA ALA A 17 -8.33 21.27 8.12
C ALA A 17 -8.43 19.89 7.46
N SER A 18 -9.61 19.28 7.44
CA SER A 18 -9.84 17.98 6.78
C SER A 18 -9.70 18.07 5.26
N VAL A 19 -10.25 19.13 4.65
CA VAL A 19 -10.10 19.37 3.21
C VAL A 19 -8.63 19.56 2.84
N ARG A 20 -7.91 20.42 3.57
CA ARG A 20 -6.47 20.66 3.33
C ARG A 20 -5.64 19.39 3.49
N ALA A 21 -5.91 18.59 4.53
CA ALA A 21 -5.20 17.32 4.73
C ALA A 21 -5.45 16.33 3.58
N SER A 22 -6.68 16.25 3.08
CA SER A 22 -7.05 15.37 1.97
C SER A 22 -6.42 15.83 0.65
N VAL A 23 -6.47 17.13 0.35
CA VAL A 23 -5.80 17.72 -0.83
C VAL A 23 -4.29 17.51 -0.74
N GLN A 24 -3.68 17.72 0.42
CA GLN A 24 -2.25 17.49 0.60
C GLN A 24 -1.88 16.02 0.39
N LEU A 25 -2.67 15.08 0.92
CA LEU A 25 -2.46 13.66 0.69
C LEU A 25 -2.53 13.32 -0.80
N LEU A 26 -3.55 13.81 -1.52
CA LEU A 26 -3.70 13.60 -2.96
C LEU A 26 -2.53 14.18 -3.76
N LYS A 27 -1.98 15.33 -3.32
CA LYS A 27 -0.75 15.89 -3.88
C LYS A 27 0.46 15.00 -3.58
N THR A 28 0.63 14.52 -2.35
CA THR A 28 1.74 13.66 -1.94
C THR A 28 1.78 12.34 -2.71
N ILE A 29 0.62 11.76 -3.04
CA ILE A 29 0.54 10.50 -3.78
C ILE A 29 0.58 10.69 -5.29
N ASP A 30 0.74 11.94 -5.75
CA ASP A 30 0.78 12.35 -7.16
C ASP A 30 -0.54 12.15 -7.92
N ALA A 31 -1.67 12.20 -7.22
CA ALA A 31 -3.00 12.22 -7.85
C ALA A 31 -3.41 13.63 -8.28
N LEU A 32 -2.95 14.65 -7.53
CA LEU A 32 -3.10 16.06 -7.86
C LEU A 32 -1.74 16.73 -8.01
N ASP A 33 -1.64 17.70 -8.91
CA ASP A 33 -0.48 18.59 -9.02
C ASP A 33 -0.51 19.72 -7.97
N SER A 34 0.49 20.60 -8.01
CA SER A 34 0.59 21.74 -7.08
C SER A 34 -0.59 22.71 -7.18
N THR A 35 -1.26 22.76 -8.33
CA THR A 35 -2.41 23.63 -8.66
C THR A 35 -3.77 22.96 -8.45
N GLU A 36 -3.80 21.79 -7.80
CA GLU A 36 -5.02 21.00 -7.55
C GLU A 36 -5.67 20.45 -8.83
N GLN A 37 -4.92 20.31 -9.93
CA GLN A 37 -5.39 19.62 -11.13
C GLN A 37 -5.03 18.14 -11.10
N LEU A 38 -5.86 17.31 -11.74
CA LEU A 38 -5.61 15.87 -11.86
C LEU A 38 -4.35 15.63 -12.69
N THR A 39 -3.44 14.83 -12.14
CA THR A 39 -2.34 14.25 -12.91
C THR A 39 -2.86 13.10 -13.78
N GLN A 40 -2.03 12.57 -14.67
CA GLN A 40 -2.36 11.35 -15.42
C GLN A 40 -2.68 10.16 -14.50
N LEU A 41 -1.94 10.03 -13.38
CA LEU A 41 -2.23 9.05 -12.34
C LEU A 41 -3.59 9.34 -11.70
N GLY A 42 -3.85 10.59 -11.31
CA GLY A 42 -5.13 11.01 -10.72
C GLY A 42 -6.33 10.65 -11.59
N VAL A 43 -6.25 10.89 -12.89
CA VAL A 43 -7.29 10.49 -13.85
C VAL A 43 -7.56 9.00 -13.80
N ARG A 44 -6.53 8.15 -13.66
CA ARG A 44 -6.70 6.68 -13.61
C ARG A 44 -7.18 6.15 -12.29
N LEU A 45 -6.94 6.87 -11.21
CA LEU A 45 -7.50 6.52 -9.92
C LEU A 45 -9.03 6.70 -9.91
N LEU A 46 -9.60 7.54 -10.79
CA LEU A 46 -11.06 7.69 -10.93
C LEU A 46 -11.75 6.43 -11.49
N ASP A 47 -11.02 5.60 -12.23
CA ASP A 47 -11.55 4.35 -12.79
C ASP A 47 -11.74 3.25 -11.73
N LEU A 48 -11.24 3.46 -10.50
CA LEU A 48 -11.21 2.43 -9.44
C LEU A 48 -12.09 2.85 -8.25
N PRO A 49 -13.07 2.03 -7.81
CA PRO A 49 -13.99 2.36 -6.73
C PRO A 49 -13.40 2.08 -5.34
N ILE A 50 -12.17 2.56 -5.10
CA ILE A 50 -11.41 2.35 -3.86
C ILE A 50 -10.60 3.59 -3.52
N GLU A 51 -10.02 3.62 -2.32
CA GLU A 51 -9.16 4.74 -1.93
C GLU A 51 -7.96 4.91 -2.89
N PRO A 52 -7.57 6.16 -3.22
CA PRO A 52 -6.48 6.47 -4.15
C PRO A 52 -5.16 5.73 -3.87
N ASN A 53 -4.81 5.52 -2.60
CA ASN A 53 -3.63 4.78 -2.18
C ASN A 53 -3.67 3.32 -2.65
N TYR A 54 -4.79 2.64 -2.44
CA TYR A 54 -4.98 1.26 -2.91
C TYR A 54 -5.03 1.17 -4.42
N GLY A 55 -5.66 2.14 -5.10
CA GLY A 55 -5.60 2.26 -6.55
C GLY A 55 -4.16 2.35 -7.05
N LYS A 56 -3.34 3.20 -6.43
CA LYS A 56 -1.91 3.31 -6.73
C LYS A 56 -1.16 2.01 -6.47
N MET A 57 -1.44 1.29 -5.37
CA MET A 57 -0.86 -0.04 -5.11
C MET A 57 -1.17 -1.03 -6.25
N LEU A 58 -2.42 -1.06 -6.74
CA LEU A 58 -2.82 -1.93 -7.84
C LEU A 58 -2.17 -1.54 -9.17
N LEU A 59 -2.04 -0.26 -9.47
CA LEU A 59 -1.37 0.17 -10.70
C LEU A 59 0.12 -0.21 -10.67
N TYR A 60 0.79 -0.09 -9.51
CA TYR A 60 2.17 -0.58 -9.35
C TYR A 60 2.26 -2.11 -9.38
N SER A 61 1.25 -2.84 -8.91
CA SER A 61 1.26 -4.31 -8.98
C SER A 61 1.17 -4.81 -10.42
N ILE A 62 0.55 -4.06 -11.33
CA ILE A 62 0.58 -4.35 -12.77
C ILE A 62 2.01 -4.18 -13.31
N LEU A 63 2.68 -3.07 -12.99
CA LEU A 63 4.07 -2.82 -13.40
C LEU A 63 5.01 -3.92 -12.90
N LEU A 64 4.82 -4.32 -11.65
CA LEU A 64 5.63 -5.33 -10.98
C LEU A 64 5.18 -6.77 -11.28
N ARG A 65 4.08 -6.95 -12.02
CA ARG A 65 3.49 -8.23 -12.41
C ARG A 65 3.13 -9.13 -11.21
N CYS A 66 2.51 -8.54 -10.20
CA CYS A 66 2.05 -9.22 -8.97
C CYS A 66 0.62 -8.80 -8.60
N VAL A 67 -0.28 -8.70 -9.57
CA VAL A 67 -1.64 -8.17 -9.38
C VAL A 67 -2.45 -8.95 -8.35
N GLU A 68 -2.59 -10.26 -8.56
CA GLU A 68 -3.44 -11.15 -7.76
C GLU A 68 -3.25 -11.02 -6.24
N PRO A 69 -2.02 -11.15 -5.70
CA PRO A 69 -1.80 -11.01 -4.27
C PRO A 69 -2.08 -9.59 -3.75
N VAL A 70 -1.74 -8.55 -4.52
CA VAL A 70 -2.02 -7.16 -4.13
C VAL A 70 -3.51 -6.87 -4.17
N LEU A 71 -4.23 -7.40 -5.16
CA LEU A 71 -5.68 -7.32 -5.29
C LEU A 71 -6.38 -7.95 -4.10
N THR A 72 -5.96 -9.14 -3.68
CA THR A 72 -6.48 -9.79 -2.48
C THR A 72 -6.22 -8.96 -1.21
N ILE A 73 -5.00 -8.44 -1.04
CA ILE A 73 -4.64 -7.58 0.10
C ILE A 73 -5.51 -6.33 0.12
N VAL A 74 -5.55 -5.57 -0.98
CA VAL A 74 -6.36 -4.36 -1.12
C VAL A 74 -7.84 -4.63 -0.83
N SER A 75 -8.38 -5.74 -1.35
CA SER A 75 -9.80 -6.07 -1.15
C SER A 75 -10.12 -6.37 0.32
N ALA A 76 -9.19 -6.99 1.06
CA ALA A 76 -9.35 -7.24 2.49
C ALA A 76 -9.38 -5.93 3.29
N PHE A 77 -8.52 -4.96 2.92
CA PHE A 77 -8.40 -3.68 3.63
C PHE A 77 -9.42 -2.62 3.18
N ALA A 78 -9.96 -2.72 1.97
CA ALA A 78 -11.04 -1.85 1.49
C ALA A 78 -12.39 -2.12 2.21
N TYR A 79 -12.54 -3.23 2.92
CA TYR A 79 -13.75 -3.56 3.67
C TYR A 79 -13.56 -3.55 5.19
N ARG A 80 -13.12 -4.66 5.79
CA ARG A 80 -12.84 -4.79 7.23
C ARG A 80 -12.03 -6.05 7.54
N ASP A 81 -11.36 -6.06 8.68
CA ASP A 81 -10.62 -7.24 9.18
C ASP A 81 -11.54 -8.48 9.26
N PRO A 82 -11.25 -9.58 8.53
CA PRO A 82 -12.03 -10.81 8.60
C PRO A 82 -11.83 -11.59 9.90
N PHE A 83 -10.77 -11.31 10.66
CA PHE A 83 -10.51 -11.95 11.94
C PHE A 83 -11.38 -11.34 13.04
N MET A 84 -12.14 -12.18 13.71
CA MET A 84 -13.01 -11.81 14.81
C MET A 84 -12.21 -11.76 16.10
N ILE A 85 -12.20 -10.60 16.76
CA ILE A 85 -11.59 -10.44 18.09
C ILE A 85 -12.57 -11.02 19.11
N PRO A 86 -12.22 -12.11 19.81
CA PRO A 86 -13.10 -12.67 20.82
C PRO A 86 -13.21 -11.72 22.02
N SER A 87 -14.40 -11.62 22.61
CA SER A 87 -14.67 -10.79 23.80
C SER A 87 -13.91 -11.26 25.05
N VAL A 88 -13.46 -12.52 25.08
CA VAL A 88 -12.73 -13.12 26.20
C VAL A 88 -11.22 -13.02 25.96
N MET A 89 -10.48 -12.43 26.92
CA MET A 89 -9.04 -12.16 26.81
C MET A 89 -8.19 -13.41 26.54
N GLU A 90 -8.55 -14.57 27.10
CA GLU A 90 -7.86 -15.85 26.81
C GLU A 90 -7.96 -16.25 25.34
N LYS A 91 -9.07 -15.93 24.67
CA LYS A 91 -9.28 -16.15 23.24
C LYS A 91 -8.61 -15.07 22.36
N GLN A 92 -8.14 -13.96 22.93
CA GLN A 92 -7.29 -13.01 22.19
C GLN A 92 -5.86 -13.55 22.02
N LYS A 93 -5.35 -14.30 23.01
CA LYS A 93 -4.07 -15.01 22.89
C LYS A 93 -4.11 -16.08 21.78
N SER A 94 -5.24 -16.79 21.66
CA SER A 94 -5.42 -17.75 20.56
C SER A 94 -5.48 -17.05 19.19
N LEU A 95 -6.07 -15.86 19.09
CA LEU A 95 -6.08 -15.11 17.82
C LEU A 95 -4.68 -14.76 17.33
N LYS A 96 -3.78 -14.34 18.24
CA LYS A 96 -2.39 -14.04 17.85
C LYS A 96 -1.66 -15.28 17.32
N ALA A 97 -1.81 -16.41 18.00
CA ALA A 97 -1.26 -17.69 17.56
C ALA A 97 -1.84 -18.14 16.21
N ILE A 98 -3.15 -17.97 16.01
CA ILE A 98 -3.83 -18.27 14.73
C ILE A 98 -3.28 -17.37 13.61
N LYS A 99 -3.21 -16.04 13.82
CA LYS A 99 -2.64 -15.12 12.83
C LYS A 99 -1.20 -15.51 12.47
N LYS A 100 -0.40 -15.99 13.43
CA LYS A 100 0.95 -16.52 13.18
C LYS A 100 0.98 -17.75 12.25
N MET A 101 -0.05 -18.61 12.26
CA MET A 101 -0.13 -19.77 11.34
C MET A 101 -0.33 -19.38 9.87
N PHE A 102 -0.71 -18.12 9.60
CA PHE A 102 -0.80 -17.54 8.27
C PHE A 102 0.41 -16.69 7.92
N CYS A 103 1.31 -16.41 8.87
CA CYS A 103 2.60 -15.81 8.57
C CYS A 103 3.50 -16.84 7.89
N GLU A 104 4.17 -16.44 6.82
CA GLU A 104 5.34 -17.19 6.34
C GLU A 104 6.55 -16.85 7.21
N SER A 105 7.38 -17.84 7.50
CA SER A 105 8.66 -17.67 8.19
C SER A 105 9.47 -16.57 7.50
N ASN A 106 10.01 -15.63 8.28
CA ASN A 106 10.82 -14.50 7.80
C ASN A 106 10.11 -13.52 6.82
N SER A 107 8.78 -13.54 6.73
CA SER A 107 8.03 -12.57 5.90
C SER A 107 8.03 -11.15 6.49
N PHE A 108 8.05 -11.06 7.83
CA PHE A 108 7.95 -9.82 8.63
C PHE A 108 6.82 -8.90 8.12
N SER A 109 5.62 -9.46 8.00
CA SER A 109 4.47 -8.81 7.39
C SER A 109 3.17 -9.25 8.03
N ASP A 110 2.33 -8.31 8.43
CA ASP A 110 0.94 -8.58 8.79
C ASP A 110 0.06 -8.68 7.53
N HIS A 111 0.36 -7.97 6.45
CA HIS A 111 -0.43 -8.01 5.20
C HIS A 111 -0.49 -9.43 4.60
N ILE A 112 0.59 -10.22 4.76
CA ILE A 112 0.65 -11.60 4.24
C ILE A 112 -0.36 -12.53 4.96
N ILE A 113 -0.73 -12.21 6.20
CA ILE A 113 -1.69 -12.99 7.00
C ILE A 113 -3.05 -12.98 6.30
N TYR A 114 -3.47 -11.81 5.82
CA TYR A 114 -4.74 -11.63 5.14
C TYR A 114 -4.74 -12.31 3.77
N LEU A 115 -3.64 -12.18 3.02
CA LEU A 115 -3.43 -12.89 1.75
C LEU A 115 -3.55 -14.41 1.93
N ASN A 116 -2.79 -14.97 2.87
CA ASN A 116 -2.75 -16.42 3.09
C ASN A 116 -4.05 -16.95 3.68
N ALA A 117 -4.72 -16.20 4.57
CA ALA A 117 -6.02 -16.57 5.08
C ALA A 117 -7.09 -16.59 3.99
N PHE A 118 -7.10 -15.60 3.11
CA PHE A 118 -8.03 -15.54 1.98
C PHE A 118 -7.76 -16.66 0.97
N ASN A 119 -6.52 -16.89 0.57
CA ASN A 119 -6.16 -17.94 -0.40
C ASN A 119 -6.57 -19.34 0.12
N ARG A 120 -6.23 -19.66 1.37
CA ARG A 120 -6.66 -20.93 2.00
C ARG A 120 -8.17 -21.06 2.09
N TRP A 121 -8.89 -19.96 2.37
CA TRP A 121 -10.36 -19.98 2.40
C TRP A 121 -10.96 -20.20 1.00
N LEU A 122 -10.37 -19.60 -0.03
CA LEU A 122 -10.82 -19.70 -1.42
C LEU A 122 -10.65 -21.11 -1.99
N GLU A 123 -9.56 -21.80 -1.63
CA GLU A 123 -9.25 -23.18 -2.07
C GLU A 123 -10.26 -24.23 -1.57
N ILE A 124 -10.97 -23.95 -0.46
CA ILE A 124 -11.95 -24.88 0.10
C ILE A 124 -13.20 -24.86 -0.78
N GLN A 125 -13.59 -25.99 -1.37
CA GLN A 125 -14.76 -26.06 -2.27
C GLN A 125 -16.08 -26.23 -1.51
N SER A 126 -16.08 -27.06 -0.47
CA SER A 126 -17.26 -27.37 0.35
C SER A 126 -17.65 -26.18 1.23
N THR A 127 -18.92 -25.78 1.17
CA THR A 127 -19.45 -24.71 2.02
C THR A 127 -19.32 -25.06 3.51
N ASN A 128 -19.60 -26.31 3.88
CA ASN A 128 -19.48 -26.76 5.27
C ASN A 128 -18.03 -26.69 5.78
N ASP A 129 -17.06 -27.04 4.93
CA ASP A 129 -15.65 -26.99 5.29
C ASP A 129 -15.14 -25.55 5.37
N ARG A 130 -15.65 -24.63 4.55
CA ARG A 130 -15.38 -23.19 4.70
C ARG A 130 -15.83 -22.67 6.05
N TYR A 131 -17.06 -23.01 6.47
CA TYR A 131 -17.55 -22.64 7.81
C TYR A 131 -16.71 -23.27 8.93
N ALA A 132 -16.28 -24.53 8.78
CA ALA A 132 -15.42 -25.19 9.75
C ALA A 132 -14.04 -24.52 9.85
N PHE A 133 -13.41 -24.20 8.71
CA PHE A 133 -12.15 -23.44 8.63
C PHE A 133 -12.29 -22.06 9.29
N CYS A 134 -13.35 -21.32 8.96
CA CYS A 134 -13.61 -20.01 9.53
C CYS A 134 -13.77 -20.07 11.06
N ARG A 135 -14.55 -21.04 11.56
CA ARG A 135 -14.73 -21.26 12.99
C ARG A 135 -13.42 -21.60 13.69
N HIS A 136 -12.60 -22.48 13.12
CA HIS A 136 -11.31 -22.88 13.70
C HIS A 136 -10.34 -21.69 13.77
N ASN A 137 -10.33 -20.84 12.75
CA ASN A 137 -9.36 -19.75 12.61
C ASN A 137 -9.88 -18.38 13.05
N LEU A 138 -11.01 -18.33 13.78
CA LEU A 138 -11.65 -17.08 14.22
C LEU A 138 -11.88 -16.09 13.07
N ILE A 139 -12.24 -16.59 11.89
CA ILE A 139 -12.52 -15.79 10.69
C ILE A 139 -14.03 -15.74 10.47
N SER A 140 -14.54 -14.58 10.06
CA SER A 140 -15.93 -14.44 9.62
C SER A 140 -16.08 -14.89 8.15
N ASN A 141 -16.81 -15.98 7.93
CA ASN A 141 -17.12 -16.45 6.56
C ASN A 141 -17.88 -15.38 5.76
N THR A 142 -18.83 -14.68 6.40
CA THR A 142 -19.58 -13.58 5.78
C THR A 142 -18.65 -12.47 5.31
N THR A 143 -17.68 -12.07 6.14
CA THR A 143 -16.70 -11.05 5.76
C THR A 143 -15.82 -11.54 4.60
N MET A 144 -15.36 -12.79 4.60
CA MET A 144 -14.58 -13.35 3.49
C MET A 144 -15.35 -13.36 2.16
N THR A 145 -16.64 -13.75 2.18
CA THR A 145 -17.50 -13.69 0.99
C THR A 145 -17.67 -12.27 0.45
N LEU A 146 -17.78 -11.27 1.34
CA LEU A 146 -17.88 -9.86 0.94
C LEU A 146 -16.54 -9.35 0.36
N ILE A 147 -15.41 -9.73 0.97
CA ILE A 147 -14.07 -9.44 0.44
C ILE A 147 -13.91 -10.04 -0.97
N ASP A 148 -14.34 -11.28 -1.19
CA ASP A 148 -14.32 -11.90 -2.53
C ASP A 148 -15.19 -11.13 -3.55
N GLY A 149 -16.38 -10.68 -3.13
CA GLY A 149 -17.24 -9.84 -3.96
C GLY A 149 -16.56 -8.53 -4.39
N ILE A 150 -15.94 -7.83 -3.44
CA ILE A 150 -15.17 -6.61 -3.68
C ILE A 150 -13.97 -6.90 -4.60
N ARG A 151 -13.27 -7.99 -4.35
CA ARG A 151 -12.12 -8.43 -5.16
C ARG A 151 -12.52 -8.64 -6.62
N ARG A 152 -13.66 -9.31 -6.87
CA ARG A 152 -14.21 -9.50 -8.22
C ARG A 152 -14.66 -8.18 -8.86
N GLN A 153 -15.25 -7.27 -8.09
CA GLN A 153 -15.64 -5.96 -8.58
C GLN A 153 -14.41 -5.14 -9.02
N ILE A 154 -13.38 -5.06 -8.18
CA ILE A 154 -12.14 -4.34 -8.50
C ILE A 154 -11.46 -4.96 -9.72
N LEU A 155 -11.38 -6.29 -9.79
CA LEU A 155 -10.84 -6.98 -10.97
C LEU A 155 -11.60 -6.63 -12.26
N GLY A 156 -12.94 -6.63 -12.19
CA GLY A 156 -13.79 -6.25 -13.31
C GLY A 156 -13.55 -4.80 -13.76
N GLN A 157 -13.32 -3.87 -12.82
CA GLN A 157 -12.97 -2.49 -13.14
C GLN A 157 -11.58 -2.37 -13.76
N LEU A 158 -10.58 -3.09 -13.23
CA LEU A 158 -9.25 -3.16 -13.84
C LEU A 158 -9.31 -3.66 -15.29
N GLN A 159 -10.15 -4.65 -15.58
CA GLN A 159 -10.36 -5.19 -16.93
C GLN A 159 -11.13 -4.21 -17.82
N SER A 160 -12.19 -3.59 -17.30
CA SER A 160 -13.04 -2.65 -18.04
C SER A 160 -12.29 -1.38 -18.44
N ALA A 161 -11.47 -0.84 -17.52
CA ALA A 161 -10.59 0.30 -17.77
C ALA A 161 -9.41 -0.02 -18.72
N GLY A 162 -9.21 -1.31 -19.04
CA GLY A 162 -8.15 -1.78 -19.94
C GLY A 162 -6.78 -1.94 -19.27
N PHE A 163 -6.72 -1.91 -17.94
CA PHE A 163 -5.49 -2.09 -17.16
C PHE A 163 -4.92 -3.51 -17.25
N ILE A 164 -5.81 -4.50 -17.38
CA ILE A 164 -5.46 -5.93 -17.37
C ILE A 164 -6.23 -6.65 -18.48
N ARG A 165 -5.58 -7.59 -19.16
CA ARG A 165 -6.23 -8.47 -20.15
C ARG A 165 -6.76 -9.75 -19.48
N HIS A 166 -7.93 -10.22 -19.92
CA HIS A 166 -8.61 -11.39 -19.33
C HIS A 166 -7.76 -12.67 -19.29
N ASP A 167 -6.95 -12.93 -20.32
CA ASP A 167 -6.28 -14.22 -20.52
C ASP A 167 -4.75 -14.15 -20.41
N SER A 168 -4.21 -13.11 -19.77
CA SER A 168 -2.76 -12.90 -19.71
C SER A 168 -2.19 -13.21 -18.32
N ASP A 169 -1.55 -14.37 -18.20
CA ASP A 169 -0.70 -14.72 -17.04
C ASP A 169 0.47 -13.73 -16.85
N ASP A 170 0.75 -12.86 -17.84
CA ASP A 170 1.85 -11.91 -17.79
C ASP A 170 1.74 -10.94 -16.59
N HIS A 171 0.52 -10.62 -16.14
CA HIS A 171 0.28 -9.70 -15.01
C HIS A 171 0.61 -10.30 -13.64
N ASN A 172 0.91 -11.60 -13.57
CA ASN A 172 1.15 -12.32 -12.32
C ASN A 172 2.46 -13.13 -12.30
N ARG A 173 3.37 -12.89 -13.25
CA ARG A 173 4.68 -13.56 -13.32
C ARG A 173 5.49 -13.49 -12.01
N ASN A 174 5.31 -12.42 -11.23
CA ASN A 174 5.98 -12.21 -9.93
C ASN A 174 5.02 -12.33 -8.74
N ALA A 175 3.83 -12.91 -8.90
CA ALA A 175 2.83 -13.04 -7.81
C ALA A 175 3.32 -13.85 -6.61
N HIS A 176 4.28 -14.77 -6.79
CA HIS A 176 4.90 -15.53 -5.69
C HIS A 176 6.12 -14.81 -5.07
N LYS A 177 6.56 -13.68 -5.63
CA LYS A 177 7.74 -12.94 -5.15
C LYS A 177 7.32 -11.88 -4.17
N TRP A 178 7.42 -12.20 -2.88
CA TRP A 178 7.04 -11.30 -1.79
C TRP A 178 7.74 -9.92 -1.86
N VAL A 179 8.96 -9.84 -2.40
CA VAL A 179 9.67 -8.58 -2.62
C VAL A 179 8.93 -7.66 -3.61
N ALA A 180 8.37 -8.21 -4.69
CA ALA A 180 7.57 -7.44 -5.65
C ALA A 180 6.27 -6.95 -5.03
N ILE A 181 5.61 -7.80 -4.23
CA ILE A 181 4.40 -7.41 -3.50
C ILE A 181 4.71 -6.29 -2.49
N LYS A 182 5.78 -6.41 -1.70
CA LYS A 182 6.24 -5.34 -0.79
C LYS A 182 6.52 -4.03 -1.50
N ALA A 183 7.08 -4.07 -2.71
CA ALA A 183 7.32 -2.88 -3.51
C ALA A 183 6.02 -2.20 -3.95
N ALA A 184 5.03 -2.97 -4.44
CA ALA A 184 3.71 -2.44 -4.78
C ALA A 184 2.99 -1.84 -3.57
N LEU A 185 3.01 -2.55 -2.43
CA LEU A 185 2.46 -2.05 -1.17
C LEU A 185 3.17 -0.77 -0.72
N CYS A 186 4.51 -0.70 -0.80
CA CYS A 186 5.26 0.50 -0.45
C CYS A 186 4.90 1.71 -1.31
N ALA A 187 4.73 1.49 -2.62
CA ALA A 187 4.43 2.57 -3.57
C ALA A 187 3.09 3.24 -3.30
N GLY A 188 2.06 2.46 -2.96
CA GLY A 188 0.74 3.01 -2.65
C GLY A 188 0.50 3.29 -1.17
N ALA A 189 1.27 2.70 -0.24
CA ALA A 189 1.16 3.02 1.19
C ALA A 189 1.76 4.39 1.51
N TYR A 190 2.73 4.87 0.73
CA TYR A 190 3.34 6.17 0.93
C TYR A 190 2.27 7.28 1.04
N PRO A 191 2.30 8.15 2.08
CA PRO A 191 3.38 8.39 3.05
C PRO A 191 3.28 7.60 4.38
N LYS A 192 2.46 6.55 4.47
CA LYS A 192 2.32 5.69 5.67
C LYS A 192 3.56 4.80 5.91
N LEU A 193 4.68 5.44 6.24
CA LEU A 193 5.98 4.82 6.48
C LEU A 193 6.50 5.13 7.89
N ILE A 194 7.10 4.12 8.51
CA ILE A 194 7.76 4.20 9.81
C ILE A 194 9.23 3.88 9.63
N HIS A 195 10.08 4.73 10.21
CA HIS A 195 11.52 4.58 10.27
C HIS A 195 11.98 4.38 11.71
N PHE A 196 12.95 3.49 11.94
CA PHE A 196 13.67 3.44 13.20
C PHE A 196 14.87 4.40 13.17
N ASP A 197 14.82 5.43 14.00
CA ASP A 197 15.94 6.34 14.22
C ASP A 197 16.94 5.67 15.17
N GLU A 198 18.13 5.37 14.66
CA GLU A 198 19.19 4.70 15.41
C GLU A 198 19.80 5.60 16.50
N ASN A 199 19.84 6.91 16.29
CA ASN A 199 20.36 7.87 17.27
C ASN A 199 19.40 8.01 18.46
N LEU A 200 18.10 8.06 18.18
CA LEU A 200 17.07 8.20 19.21
C LEU A 200 16.63 6.85 19.80
N GLY A 201 16.97 5.74 19.15
CA GLY A 201 16.55 4.39 19.51
C GLY A 201 15.03 4.19 19.45
N GLN A 202 14.34 4.89 18.55
CA GLN A 202 12.88 5.00 18.53
C GLN A 202 12.31 4.91 17.11
N PHE A 203 11.06 4.45 16.99
CA PHE A 203 10.33 4.45 15.73
C PHE A 203 9.60 5.79 15.54
N TRP A 204 9.66 6.32 14.32
CA TRP A 204 9.09 7.60 13.93
C TRP A 204 8.34 7.47 12.61
N CYS A 205 7.25 8.22 12.50
CA CYS A 205 6.55 8.48 11.24
C CYS A 205 6.44 9.99 11.13
N GLN A 206 7.13 10.58 10.14
CA GLN A 206 7.26 12.04 10.03
C GLN A 206 7.71 12.67 11.36
N LYS A 207 6.83 13.39 12.05
CA LYS A 207 7.12 14.10 13.31
C LYS A 207 6.65 13.34 14.56
N ASP A 208 5.95 12.22 14.39
CA ASP A 208 5.32 11.50 15.48
C ASP A 208 6.12 10.27 15.89
N LYS A 209 6.31 10.11 17.21
CA LYS A 209 6.88 8.91 17.80
C LYS A 209 5.85 7.78 17.80
N ILE A 210 6.25 6.65 17.23
CA ILE A 210 5.37 5.50 17.00
C ILE A 210 5.75 4.31 17.89
N ARG A 211 4.75 3.53 18.28
CA ARG A 211 4.90 2.18 18.82
C ARG A 211 4.16 1.17 17.93
N PHE A 212 4.60 -0.07 17.94
CA PHE A 212 3.86 -1.13 17.25
C PHE A 212 2.67 -1.53 18.13
N HIS A 213 1.50 -1.66 17.53
CA HIS A 213 0.29 -2.06 18.25
C HIS A 213 0.38 -3.54 18.67
N GLY A 214 -0.28 -3.92 19.77
CA GLY A 214 -0.27 -5.30 20.29
C GLY A 214 -0.89 -6.34 19.34
N SER A 215 -1.68 -5.89 18.37
CA SER A 215 -2.28 -6.76 17.35
C SER A 215 -1.34 -7.11 16.20
N SER A 216 -0.22 -6.40 16.04
CA SER A 216 0.77 -6.69 14.99
C SER A 216 1.66 -7.87 15.40
N GLN A 217 1.93 -8.79 14.48
CA GLN A 217 2.87 -9.88 14.71
C GLN A 217 4.31 -9.37 14.79
N LEU A 218 4.58 -8.18 14.25
CA LEU A 218 5.90 -7.54 14.33
C LEU A 218 6.18 -6.95 15.72
N ASN A 219 5.24 -6.98 16.66
CA ASN A 219 5.46 -6.46 18.02
C ASN A 219 6.00 -7.53 19.00
N SER A 220 6.59 -8.60 18.46
CA SER A 220 7.03 -9.75 19.24
C SER A 220 8.27 -10.39 18.64
N ASP A 221 8.98 -11.11 19.49
CA ASP A 221 10.14 -11.88 19.06
C ASP A 221 9.71 -12.99 18.10
N PRO A 222 10.25 -13.04 16.87
CA PRO A 222 9.86 -14.05 15.88
C PRO A 222 10.07 -15.50 16.36
N ASN A 223 11.06 -15.73 17.23
CA ASN A 223 11.46 -17.04 17.71
C ASN A 223 10.71 -17.43 18.99
N THR A 224 10.50 -16.49 19.91
CA THR A 224 9.93 -16.80 21.25
C THR A 224 8.48 -16.37 21.43
N ASP A 225 7.90 -15.62 20.49
CA ASP A 225 6.54 -15.03 20.55
C ASP A 225 6.28 -14.10 21.72
N LYS A 226 7.32 -13.79 22.50
CA LYS A 226 7.23 -12.88 23.63
C LYS A 226 7.17 -11.45 23.12
N PHE A 227 6.31 -10.66 23.75
CA PHE A 227 6.21 -9.23 23.51
C PHE A 227 7.55 -8.53 23.79
N VAL A 228 7.94 -7.60 22.92
CA VAL A 228 9.20 -6.85 23.05
C VAL A 228 8.87 -5.36 23.18
N GLY A 229 8.76 -4.88 24.42
CA GLY A 229 8.43 -3.48 24.70
C GLY A 229 9.57 -2.48 24.47
N ASN A 230 10.82 -2.96 24.34
CA ASN A 230 11.98 -2.11 24.10
C ASN A 230 12.24 -1.97 22.59
N HIS A 231 12.24 -0.73 22.09
CA HIS A 231 12.36 -0.44 20.66
C HIS A 231 13.70 -0.88 20.07
N SER A 232 14.82 -0.63 20.74
CA SER A 232 16.16 -1.04 20.28
C SER A 232 16.31 -2.55 20.23
N LYS A 233 15.75 -3.28 21.21
CA LYS A 233 15.72 -4.74 21.21
C LYS A 233 14.84 -5.26 20.06
N LEU A 234 13.65 -4.69 19.88
CA LEU A 234 12.75 -5.07 18.80
C LEU A 234 13.40 -4.85 17.44
N ARG A 235 14.06 -3.71 17.24
CA ARG A 235 14.74 -3.38 15.99
C ARG A 235 15.81 -4.42 15.62
N LYS A 236 16.60 -4.90 16.60
CA LYS A 236 17.63 -5.94 16.38
C LYS A 236 17.05 -7.28 15.89
N LEU A 237 15.79 -7.55 16.17
CA LEU A 237 15.08 -8.76 15.72
C LEU A 237 14.50 -8.61 14.32
N MET A 238 14.47 -7.39 13.78
CA MET A 238 13.88 -7.07 12.48
C MET A 238 14.94 -6.98 11.39
N PRO A 239 14.58 -7.25 10.12
CA PRO A 239 15.54 -7.23 9.01
C PRO A 239 15.87 -5.81 8.51
N THR A 240 15.11 -4.78 8.91
CA THR A 240 15.16 -3.44 8.30
C THR A 240 14.72 -2.33 9.26
N ASN A 241 15.11 -1.10 8.95
CA ASN A 241 14.68 0.12 9.67
C ASN A 241 13.30 0.62 9.21
N TRP A 242 12.73 0.06 8.13
CA TRP A 242 11.57 0.62 7.45
C TRP A 242 10.33 -0.29 7.48
N TYR A 243 9.17 0.30 7.73
CA TYR A 243 7.89 -0.41 7.82
C TYR A 243 6.78 0.42 7.18
N ILE A 244 5.92 -0.22 6.39
CA ILE A 244 4.61 0.34 6.04
C ILE A 244 3.58 -0.06 7.09
N TYR A 245 2.53 0.74 7.26
CA TYR A 245 1.40 0.43 8.14
C TYR A 245 0.08 0.77 7.47
N GLU A 246 -1.01 0.12 7.90
CA GLU A 246 -2.35 0.41 7.35
C GLU A 246 -3.10 1.46 8.19
N GLU A 247 -3.14 1.27 9.51
CA GLU A 247 -3.90 2.10 10.43
C GLU A 247 -3.01 2.61 11.56
N MET A 248 -3.23 3.87 11.96
CA MET A 248 -2.60 4.46 13.13
C MET A 248 -3.66 4.87 14.13
N ILE A 249 -3.52 4.41 15.38
CA ILE A 249 -4.40 4.78 16.49
C ILE A 249 -3.61 5.61 17.48
N GLN A 250 -4.15 6.76 17.87
CA GLN A 250 -3.59 7.56 18.94
C GLN A 250 -4.22 7.17 20.28
N MET A 251 -3.39 6.77 21.24
CA MET A 251 -3.80 6.47 22.62
C MET A 251 -3.05 7.41 23.56
N GLY A 252 -3.74 8.45 24.03
CA GLY A 252 -3.13 9.54 24.79
C GLY A 252 -2.10 10.29 23.95
N ARG A 253 -0.83 10.28 24.38
CA ARG A 253 0.28 10.96 23.69
C ARG A 253 1.10 10.04 22.77
N THR A 254 0.71 8.79 22.61
CA THR A 254 1.47 7.81 21.83
C THR A 254 0.63 7.29 20.67
N SER A 255 1.23 7.28 19.48
CA SER A 255 0.63 6.71 18.28
C SER A 255 1.06 5.25 18.12
N TYR A 256 0.10 4.40 17.80
CA TYR A 256 0.28 2.97 17.63
C TYR A 256 -0.05 2.57 16.20
N ALA A 257 0.93 1.99 15.51
CA ALA A 257 0.75 1.48 14.16
C ALA A 257 0.21 0.04 14.18
N LYS A 258 -0.82 -0.21 13.38
CA LYS A 258 -1.47 -1.52 13.19
C LYS A 258 -1.24 -2.01 11.78
N THR A 259 -1.18 -3.34 11.65
CA THR A 259 -0.98 -4.05 10.38
C THR A 259 0.24 -3.53 9.65
N MET A 260 1.39 -4.10 9.98
CA MET A 260 2.68 -3.58 9.55
C MET A 260 3.41 -4.54 8.63
N THR A 261 4.18 -4.02 7.68
CA THR A 261 5.09 -4.83 6.87
C THR A 261 6.46 -4.19 6.79
N ALA A 262 7.48 -4.96 7.18
CA ALA A 262 8.88 -4.58 7.04
C ALA A 262 9.26 -4.51 5.55
N VAL A 263 9.81 -3.38 5.12
CA VAL A 263 10.28 -3.14 3.73
C VAL A 263 11.76 -2.78 3.72
N SER A 264 12.48 -3.14 2.65
CA SER A 264 13.91 -2.84 2.56
C SER A 264 14.16 -1.36 2.32
N THR A 265 15.33 -0.85 2.72
CA THR A 265 15.79 0.51 2.38
C THR A 265 15.73 0.77 0.87
N VAL A 266 16.14 -0.20 0.05
CA VAL A 266 16.07 -0.11 -1.42
C VAL A 266 14.62 0.01 -1.91
N THR A 267 13.70 -0.75 -1.32
CA THR A 267 12.26 -0.65 -1.65
C THR A 267 11.73 0.75 -1.37
N VAL A 268 12.05 1.33 -0.20
CA VAL A 268 11.63 2.69 0.12
C VAL A 268 12.28 3.69 -0.83
N ALA A 269 13.59 3.59 -1.05
CA ALA A 269 14.32 4.48 -1.94
C ALA A 269 13.75 4.52 -3.36
N LEU A 270 13.33 3.37 -3.91
CA LEU A 270 12.87 3.27 -5.29
C LEU A 270 11.37 3.56 -5.47
N PHE A 271 10.52 3.20 -4.50
CA PHE A 271 9.06 3.21 -4.67
C PHE A 271 8.32 4.23 -3.81
N ALA A 272 8.93 4.80 -2.77
CA ALA A 272 8.29 5.81 -1.92
C ALA A 272 8.41 7.22 -2.51
N GLY A 273 7.41 8.06 -2.27
CA GLY A 273 7.37 9.47 -2.67
C GLY A 273 7.36 9.72 -4.17
N LYS A 274 7.51 10.99 -4.53
CA LYS A 274 7.50 11.46 -5.93
C LYS A 274 8.83 11.19 -6.66
N PRO A 275 8.87 11.31 -8.00
CA PRO A 275 10.13 11.34 -8.74
C PRO A 275 11.02 12.51 -8.28
N VAL A 276 12.34 12.34 -8.30
CA VAL A 276 13.31 13.36 -7.83
C VAL A 276 13.21 14.68 -8.61
N ALA A 277 12.81 14.62 -9.88
CA ALA A 277 12.67 15.77 -10.77
C ALA A 277 11.39 16.61 -10.55
N ALA A 278 10.45 16.16 -9.71
CA ALA A 278 9.14 16.83 -9.57
C ALA A 278 9.19 18.17 -8.81
N ASP A 279 10.17 18.37 -7.93
CA ASP A 279 10.30 19.57 -7.09
C ASP A 279 11.61 20.36 -7.30
N SER A 280 12.53 19.86 -8.14
CA SER A 280 13.81 20.51 -8.38
C SER A 280 13.72 21.50 -9.56
N GLN A 281 13.52 22.78 -9.25
CA GLN A 281 13.98 23.89 -10.09
C GLN A 281 15.53 24.01 -10.10
N GLN A 282 16.26 22.99 -9.65
CA GLN A 282 17.72 22.96 -9.72
C GLN A 282 18.14 22.15 -10.95
N PRO A 283 18.97 22.74 -11.85
CA PRO A 283 19.45 22.03 -13.02
C PRO A 283 20.25 20.80 -12.61
N VAL A 284 20.10 19.73 -13.39
CA VAL A 284 20.71 18.39 -13.25
C VAL A 284 22.22 18.42 -13.53
N THR A 285 22.95 19.41 -13.00
CA THR A 285 24.34 19.68 -13.38
C THR A 285 25.40 19.33 -12.34
N ASP A 286 25.04 18.85 -11.14
CA ASP A 286 26.03 18.45 -10.10
C ASP A 286 25.75 17.07 -9.47
N LEU A 287 25.31 16.10 -10.28
CA LEU A 287 25.11 14.70 -9.87
C LEU A 287 26.39 14.01 -9.36
N ASP A 288 27.57 14.53 -9.68
CA ASP A 288 28.84 13.88 -9.33
C ASP A 288 29.27 14.12 -7.86
N SER A 289 28.60 15.05 -7.15
CA SER A 289 28.90 15.36 -5.73
C SER A 289 27.77 15.01 -4.75
N GLN A 290 26.64 14.48 -5.23
CA GLN A 290 25.48 14.24 -4.37
C GLN A 290 25.66 12.98 -3.52
N SER A 291 25.83 13.16 -2.21
CA SER A 291 26.05 12.08 -1.23
C SER A 291 24.78 11.55 -0.57
N HIS A 292 23.61 12.06 -0.95
CA HIS A 292 22.34 11.64 -0.38
C HIS A 292 21.18 11.65 -1.38
N LEU A 293 20.24 10.72 -1.20
CA LEU A 293 18.94 10.70 -1.87
C LEU A 293 17.88 11.16 -0.87
N GLN A 294 17.15 12.22 -1.22
CA GLN A 294 16.07 12.77 -0.42
C GLN A 294 14.71 12.43 -1.06
N ILE A 295 13.75 12.02 -0.23
CA ILE A 295 12.36 11.78 -0.62
C ILE A 295 11.48 12.61 0.32
N ASP A 296 10.78 13.59 -0.25
CA ASP A 296 10.06 14.65 0.47
C ASP A 296 10.97 15.30 1.55
N ASP A 297 10.39 15.85 2.63
CA ASP A 297 11.14 16.61 3.63
C ASP A 297 11.76 15.76 4.75
N TRP A 298 11.49 14.46 4.79
CA TRP A 298 11.71 13.66 6.01
C TRP A 298 12.40 12.32 5.80
N ILE A 299 12.57 11.87 4.54
CA ILE A 299 13.33 10.65 4.23
C ILE A 299 14.64 11.04 3.56
N ARG A 300 15.75 10.64 4.17
CA ARG A 300 17.10 10.86 3.66
C ARG A 300 17.88 9.55 3.70
N PHE A 301 18.51 9.21 2.59
CA PHE A 301 19.45 8.09 2.49
C PHE A 301 20.84 8.63 2.21
N ASP A 302 21.75 8.44 3.15
CA ASP A 302 23.17 8.78 2.97
C ASP A 302 23.94 7.55 2.51
N SER A 303 24.73 7.69 1.44
CA SER A 303 25.61 6.64 0.93
C SER A 303 26.75 7.24 0.12
N ASN A 304 27.60 6.39 -0.47
CA ASN A 304 28.59 6.86 -1.43
C ASN A 304 27.92 7.41 -2.70
N ALA A 305 28.58 8.36 -3.37
CA ALA A 305 28.02 9.05 -4.54
C ALA A 305 27.56 8.09 -5.65
N GLN A 306 28.30 7.00 -5.89
CA GLN A 306 27.93 6.02 -6.90
C GLN A 306 26.61 5.30 -6.58
N THR A 307 26.41 4.88 -5.33
CA THR A 307 25.16 4.25 -4.87
C THR A 307 23.99 5.21 -4.99
N ILE A 308 24.16 6.46 -4.57
CA ILE A 308 23.11 7.49 -4.67
C ILE A 308 22.75 7.79 -6.12
N LYS A 309 23.75 7.90 -7.01
CA LYS A 309 23.54 8.11 -8.44
C LYS A 309 22.75 6.96 -9.08
N ILE A 310 23.12 5.71 -8.78
CA ILE A 310 22.40 4.53 -9.26
C ILE A 310 20.98 4.48 -8.70
N ALA A 311 20.79 4.71 -7.40
CA ALA A 311 19.47 4.68 -6.77
C ALA A 311 18.54 5.77 -7.33
N SER A 312 19.07 6.98 -7.55
CA SER A 312 18.32 8.11 -8.13
C SER A 312 17.91 7.80 -9.57
N TYR A 313 18.85 7.30 -10.38
CA TYR A 313 18.58 6.87 -11.76
C TYR A 313 17.51 5.77 -11.83
N LEU A 314 17.64 4.72 -10.99
CA LEU A 314 16.67 3.63 -10.95
C LEU A 314 15.29 4.10 -10.47
N LYS A 315 15.24 5.00 -9.47
CA LYS A 315 13.98 5.60 -9.02
C LYS A 315 13.32 6.34 -10.18
N GLU A 316 14.06 7.20 -10.88
CA GLU A 316 13.54 7.95 -12.02
C GLU A 316 13.04 7.03 -13.14
N GLU A 317 13.81 6.02 -13.52
CA GLU A 317 13.41 5.08 -14.58
C GLU A 317 12.18 4.27 -14.20
N ILE A 318 12.05 3.83 -12.93
CA ILE A 318 10.84 3.16 -12.44
C ILE A 318 9.62 4.08 -12.56
N HIS A 319 9.73 5.35 -12.20
CA HIS A 319 8.62 6.30 -12.31
C HIS A 319 8.29 6.63 -13.77
N ASN A 320 9.30 6.73 -14.65
CA ASN A 320 9.10 6.91 -16.09
C ASN A 320 8.39 5.71 -16.71
N LEU A 321 8.78 4.48 -16.34
CA LEU A 321 8.10 3.26 -16.77
C LEU A 321 6.66 3.21 -16.27
N PHE A 322 6.43 3.60 -15.02
CA PHE A 322 5.08 3.70 -14.44
C PHE A 322 4.22 4.72 -15.19
N ALA A 323 4.73 5.92 -15.47
CA ALA A 323 4.03 6.96 -16.23
C ALA A 323 3.73 6.50 -17.66
N ARG A 324 4.70 5.92 -18.37
CA ARG A 324 4.50 5.34 -19.72
C ARG A 324 3.45 4.22 -19.71
N GLN A 325 3.45 3.37 -18.68
CA GLN A 325 2.44 2.34 -18.51
C GLN A 325 1.06 2.98 -18.37
N ILE A 326 0.90 3.95 -17.45
CA ILE A 326 -0.34 4.71 -17.29
C ILE A 326 -0.75 5.32 -18.63
N ASP A 327 0.12 6.02 -19.34
CA ASP A 327 -0.21 6.61 -20.65
C ASP A 327 -0.63 5.59 -21.69
N SER A 328 0.06 4.45 -21.79
CA SER A 328 -0.32 3.37 -22.72
C SER A 328 -1.74 2.86 -22.45
N LEU A 329 -2.12 2.81 -21.18
CA LEU A 329 -3.44 2.40 -20.74
C LEU A 329 -4.52 3.43 -21.15
N SER A 330 -4.19 4.68 -21.50
CA SER A 330 -5.19 5.74 -21.82
C SER A 330 -5.69 5.60 -23.24
N ARG A 331 -4.78 5.21 -24.13
CA ARG A 331 -5.03 5.07 -25.55
C ARG A 331 -5.99 3.91 -25.80
N VAL A 332 -5.86 2.82 -25.05
CA VAL A 332 -6.76 1.66 -25.13
C VAL A 332 -8.19 2.04 -24.76
N THR A 333 -8.38 2.79 -23.67
CA THR A 333 -9.72 3.22 -23.23
C THR A 333 -10.32 4.23 -24.22
N SER A 334 -9.54 5.22 -24.69
CA SER A 334 -10.01 6.22 -25.68
C SER A 334 -10.37 5.58 -27.03
N GLN A 335 -9.62 4.55 -27.47
CA GLN A 335 -9.89 3.86 -28.72
C GLN A 335 -11.15 2.99 -28.62
N ARG A 336 -11.35 2.27 -27.51
CA ARG A 336 -12.61 1.55 -27.23
C ARG A 336 -13.81 2.49 -27.15
N SER A 337 -13.69 3.64 -26.48
CA SER A 337 -14.78 4.63 -26.42
C SER A 337 -15.13 5.18 -27.82
N ARG A 338 -14.13 5.47 -28.67
CA ARG A 338 -14.37 5.89 -30.06
C ARG A 338 -14.99 4.80 -30.91
N ASP A 339 -14.59 3.55 -30.73
CA ASP A 339 -15.15 2.41 -31.47
C ASP A 339 -16.62 2.17 -31.07
N ILE A 340 -16.96 2.36 -29.79
CA ILE A 340 -18.34 2.29 -29.28
C ILE A 340 -19.16 3.48 -29.81
N ASP A 341 -18.68 4.72 -29.70
CA ASP A 341 -19.38 5.90 -30.21
C ASP A 341 -19.61 5.81 -31.74
N ASN A 342 -18.65 5.30 -32.51
CA ASN A 342 -18.82 5.07 -33.93
C ASN A 342 -19.80 3.95 -34.26
N SER A 343 -19.95 2.94 -33.39
CA SER A 343 -20.94 1.87 -33.57
C SER A 343 -22.37 2.28 -33.20
N VAL A 344 -22.55 3.30 -32.36
CA VAL A 344 -23.87 3.85 -31.99
C VAL A 344 -24.39 4.88 -33.00
N VAL A 345 -23.51 5.43 -33.85
CA VAL A 345 -23.85 6.41 -34.91
C VAL A 345 -24.15 5.73 -36.26
N VAL A 346 -24.10 4.39 -36.33
CA VAL A 346 -24.45 3.60 -37.51
C VAL A 346 -25.61 2.64 -37.18
N GLU A 347 -26.75 3.20 -36.78
CA GLU A 347 -28.09 2.60 -36.96
C GLU A 347 -29.13 3.67 -37.29
#